data_AF-A0A7X2ZW11-F1
#
_entry.id   AF-A0A7X2ZW11-F1
#
_cell.length_a   1.000
_cell.length_b   1.000
_cell.length_c   1.000
_cell.angle_alpha   90.00
_cell.angle_beta   90.00
_cell.angle_gamma   90.00
#
_symmetry.space_group_name_H-M   'P 1'
#
loop_
_entity.id
_entity.type
_entity.pdbx_description
1 polymer ?
#
loop_
_entity_poly.entity_id
_entity_poly.type
_entity_poly.pdbx_seq_one_letter_code
_entity_poly.pdbx_strand_id
1 'polypeptide(L)'
;FTNTIEEAWAALQKGKKVLLNPDFERIKGIEGRFVPVFWSPVHFPNQPATMGLLLDEKHPAFNDFPTDSHTDWQWWDLCIKSKSVITDSLEVTPLVRVIDNFVTNHNLSNVFEVKVGSGSLIFSSTDITNNLKDRPGARQLRHSLLNYMESDAFVPSKSIRIEDLENILINKNKSIFSAEDIYN
;
A
#
# COMPACT_ATOMS: atom_id res chain seq x y z
N PHE A 1 4.47 15.08 1.22
CA PHE A 1 5.10 13.76 1.43
C PHE A 1 5.52 13.64 2.89
N THR A 2 5.24 12.52 3.54
CA THR A 2 5.69 12.23 4.91
C THR A 2 5.70 10.71 5.13
N ASN A 3 6.43 10.26 6.15
CA ASN A 3 6.50 8.87 6.58
C ASN A 3 5.77 8.62 7.92
N THR A 4 5.13 9.62 8.52
CA THR A 4 4.46 9.50 9.83
C THR A 4 3.00 9.93 9.76
N ILE A 5 2.15 9.27 10.55
CA ILE A 5 0.72 9.60 10.62
C ILE A 5 0.53 10.97 11.29
N GLU A 6 1.38 11.33 12.25
CA GLU A 6 1.28 12.58 12.99
C GLU A 6 1.48 13.79 12.07
N GLU A 7 2.52 13.75 11.23
CA GLU A 7 2.77 14.80 10.24
C GLU A 7 1.69 14.81 9.15
N ALA A 8 1.24 13.61 8.72
CA ALA A 8 0.18 13.48 7.73
C ALA A 8 -1.10 14.13 8.25
N TRP A 9 -1.50 13.81 9.48
CA TRP A 9 -2.72 14.30 10.10
C TRP A 9 -2.69 15.83 10.30
N ALA A 10 -1.57 16.37 10.79
CA ALA A 10 -1.40 17.81 10.96
C ALA A 10 -1.51 18.58 9.62
N ALA A 11 -1.11 17.97 8.50
CA ALA A 11 -1.27 18.54 7.17
C ALA A 11 -2.71 18.36 6.63
N LEU A 12 -3.29 17.18 6.81
CA LEU A 12 -4.65 16.84 6.36
C LEU A 12 -5.70 17.74 7.02
N GLN A 13 -5.57 18.05 8.32
CA GLN A 13 -6.47 18.99 9.02
C GLN A 13 -6.45 20.40 8.44
N LYS A 14 -5.36 20.78 7.77
CA LYS A 14 -5.21 22.08 7.08
C LYS A 14 -5.68 22.02 5.63
N GLY A 15 -6.38 20.96 5.23
CA GLY A 15 -6.88 20.77 3.87
C GLY A 15 -5.80 20.43 2.84
N LYS A 16 -4.60 20.02 3.27
CA LYS A 16 -3.49 19.74 2.34
C LYS A 16 -3.64 18.36 1.68
N LYS A 17 -2.97 18.22 0.53
CA LYS A 17 -2.72 16.95 -0.15
C LYS A 17 -1.50 16.27 0.47
N VAL A 18 -1.60 15.00 0.86
CA VAL A 18 -0.53 14.25 1.53
C VAL A 18 -0.26 12.94 0.82
N LEU A 19 1.02 12.65 0.55
CA LEU A 19 1.50 11.31 0.22
C LEU A 19 2.11 10.76 1.50
N LEU A 20 1.46 9.77 2.11
CA LEU A 20 1.91 9.08 3.30
C LEU A 20 2.53 7.73 2.89
N ASN A 21 3.80 7.55 3.18
CA ASN A 21 4.51 6.30 2.97
C ASN A 21 5.19 5.87 4.27
N PRO A 22 4.48 5.25 5.21
CA PRO A 22 5.10 4.81 6.45
C PRO A 22 6.06 3.66 6.16
N ASP A 23 6.91 3.35 7.13
CA ASP A 23 7.73 2.15 7.11
C ASP A 23 6.84 0.92 6.96
N PHE A 24 7.01 0.18 5.85
CA PHE A 24 6.12 -0.94 5.52
C PHE A 24 6.21 -2.07 6.54
N GLU A 25 7.34 -2.21 7.25
CA GLU A 25 7.48 -3.19 8.33
C GLU A 25 6.55 -2.90 9.52
N ARG A 26 6.04 -1.67 9.63
CA ARG A 26 5.11 -1.24 10.68
C ARG A 26 3.65 -1.27 10.26
N ILE A 27 3.35 -1.77 9.06
CA ILE A 27 1.98 -1.85 8.54
C ILE A 27 1.39 -3.22 8.87
N LYS A 28 0.16 -3.24 9.40
CA LYS A 28 -0.66 -4.45 9.50
C LYS A 28 -1.10 -4.86 8.10
N GLY A 29 -0.68 -6.03 7.67
CA GLY A 29 -1.04 -6.54 6.35
C GLY A 29 -0.28 -7.80 5.99
N ILE A 30 -0.57 -8.30 4.79
CA ILE A 30 0.07 -9.49 4.22
C ILE A 30 1.46 -9.09 3.71
N GLU A 31 2.47 -9.93 3.95
CA GLU A 31 3.82 -9.73 3.43
C GLU A 31 3.81 -9.66 1.90
N GLY A 32 4.38 -8.59 1.33
CA GLY A 32 4.46 -8.41 -0.10
C GLY A 32 5.35 -9.45 -0.77
N ARG A 33 4.87 -10.01 -1.89
CA ARG A 33 5.61 -10.96 -2.73
C ARG A 33 5.40 -10.58 -4.18
N PHE A 34 6.41 -10.84 -5.02
CA PHE A 34 6.28 -10.63 -6.46
C PHE A 34 5.60 -11.81 -7.17
N VAL A 35 5.94 -13.03 -6.75
CA VAL A 35 5.39 -14.25 -7.35
C VAL A 35 4.01 -14.59 -6.77
N PRO A 36 3.10 -15.12 -7.58
CA PRO A 36 1.79 -15.54 -7.10
C PRO A 36 1.88 -16.79 -6.22
N VAL A 37 0.78 -17.11 -5.52
CA VAL A 37 0.56 -18.41 -4.87
C VAL A 37 0.95 -19.55 -5.82
N PHE A 38 1.81 -20.45 -5.36
CA PHE A 38 2.14 -21.69 -6.05
C PHE A 38 1.77 -22.87 -5.17
N TRP A 39 0.90 -23.75 -5.67
CA TRP A 39 0.36 -24.93 -4.98
C TRP A 39 -0.79 -24.65 -4.01
N SER A 40 -0.67 -24.98 -2.71
CA SER A 40 -1.81 -24.97 -1.78
C SER A 40 -1.54 -24.11 -0.54
N PRO A 41 -2.11 -22.90 -0.43
CA PRO A 41 -1.94 -22.03 0.75
C PRO A 41 -2.49 -22.66 2.04
N VAL A 42 -3.42 -23.63 1.91
CA VAL A 42 -3.98 -24.40 3.03
C VAL A 42 -2.94 -25.30 3.72
N HIS A 43 -1.95 -25.81 2.98
CA HIS A 43 -0.99 -26.79 3.49
C HIS A 43 0.37 -26.15 3.83
N PHE A 44 0.63 -24.93 3.33
CA PHE A 44 1.90 -24.22 3.51
C PHE A 44 1.66 -22.75 3.87
N PRO A 45 1.42 -22.43 5.15
CA PRO A 45 1.00 -21.09 5.56
C PRO A 45 2.05 -19.99 5.32
N ASN A 46 3.32 -20.35 5.12
CA ASN A 46 4.42 -19.40 4.86
C ASN A 46 4.68 -19.14 3.36
N GLN A 47 3.73 -19.47 2.47
CA GLN A 47 3.87 -19.26 1.03
C GLN A 47 3.36 -17.88 0.56
N PRO A 48 3.70 -17.45 -0.67
CA PRO A 48 3.08 -16.27 -1.27
C PRO A 48 1.56 -16.38 -1.16
N ALA A 49 0.95 -15.36 -0.55
CA ALA A 49 -0.47 -15.38 -0.20
C ALA A 49 -1.34 -14.57 -1.17
N THR A 50 -0.75 -14.02 -2.23
CA THR A 50 -1.41 -13.14 -3.20
C THR A 50 -1.19 -13.65 -4.63
N MET A 51 -2.02 -13.23 -5.57
CA MET A 51 -2.06 -13.72 -6.95
C MET A 51 -1.57 -12.70 -7.99
N GLY A 52 -1.01 -11.57 -7.53
CA GLY A 52 -0.50 -10.50 -8.39
C GLY A 52 -1.19 -9.16 -8.14
N LEU A 53 -0.92 -8.20 -9.03
CA LEU A 53 -1.44 -6.85 -9.01
C LEU A 53 -2.56 -6.70 -10.04
N LEU A 54 -3.51 -5.81 -9.73
CA LEU A 54 -4.52 -5.32 -10.65
C LEU A 54 -4.59 -3.80 -10.51
N LEU A 55 -4.46 -3.09 -11.62
CA LEU A 55 -4.57 -1.63 -11.67
C LEU A 55 -5.07 -1.17 -13.04
N ASP A 56 -5.43 0.09 -13.16
CA ASP A 56 -5.77 0.73 -14.44
C ASP A 56 -4.55 1.52 -14.91
N GLU A 57 -3.87 1.04 -15.95
CA GLU A 57 -2.66 1.68 -16.50
C GLU A 57 -2.93 3.06 -17.08
N LYS A 58 -4.18 3.41 -17.37
CA LYS A 58 -4.59 4.73 -17.87
C LYS A 58 -4.94 5.70 -16.75
N HIS A 59 -4.93 5.25 -15.51
CA HIS A 59 -5.20 6.12 -14.36
C HIS A 59 -4.11 7.21 -14.27
N PRO A 60 -4.45 8.49 -14.06
CA PRO A 60 -3.47 9.59 -14.05
C PRO A 60 -2.31 9.43 -13.05
N ALA A 61 -2.53 8.65 -11.98
CA ALA A 61 -1.50 8.22 -11.03
C ALA A 61 -0.29 7.52 -11.66
N PHE A 62 -0.45 6.95 -12.86
CA PHE A 62 0.58 6.17 -13.56
C PHE A 62 1.05 6.81 -14.88
N ASN A 63 0.65 8.06 -15.18
CA ASN A 63 1.07 8.76 -16.41
C ASN A 63 2.60 8.81 -16.59
N ASP A 64 3.34 8.90 -15.47
CA ASP A 64 4.80 8.92 -15.47
C ASP A 64 5.40 7.61 -14.95
N PHE A 65 4.62 6.54 -14.78
CA PHE A 65 5.12 5.23 -14.32
C PHE A 65 4.81 4.15 -15.36
N PRO A 66 5.82 3.57 -16.03
CA PRO A 66 5.58 2.56 -17.06
C PRO A 66 4.97 1.31 -16.44
N THR A 67 3.70 1.04 -16.73
CA THR A 67 2.98 -0.12 -16.21
C THR A 67 1.89 -0.57 -17.17
N ASP A 68 1.38 -1.78 -16.91
CA ASP A 68 0.18 -2.34 -17.52
C ASP A 68 -0.84 -2.64 -16.39
N SER A 69 -2.00 -3.17 -16.76
CA SER A 69 -3.10 -3.62 -15.92
C SER A 69 -2.78 -4.76 -14.94
N HIS A 70 -1.57 -5.34 -15.02
CA HIS A 70 -1.13 -6.52 -14.27
C HIS A 70 0.33 -6.40 -13.77
N THR A 71 0.76 -7.33 -12.93
CA THR A 71 2.15 -7.37 -12.43
C THR A 71 3.16 -7.60 -13.55
N ASP A 72 4.22 -6.79 -13.58
CA ASP A 72 5.39 -6.97 -14.44
C ASP A 72 6.67 -6.47 -13.71
N TRP A 73 7.86 -6.67 -14.29
CA TRP A 73 9.16 -6.60 -13.63
C TRP A 73 9.50 -5.28 -12.93
N GLN A 74 8.95 -4.14 -13.37
CA GLN A 74 9.08 -2.86 -12.68
C GLN A 74 8.51 -2.89 -11.25
N TRP A 75 7.57 -3.81 -11.00
CA TRP A 75 6.98 -4.04 -9.69
C TRP A 75 7.79 -4.99 -8.80
N TRP A 76 8.88 -5.61 -9.28
CA TRP A 76 9.67 -6.57 -8.49
C TRP A 76 10.07 -6.03 -7.12
N ASP A 77 10.84 -4.95 -7.12
CA ASP A 77 11.36 -4.30 -5.90
C ASP A 77 10.25 -3.69 -5.05
N LEU A 78 9.19 -3.19 -5.70
CA LEU A 78 8.01 -2.60 -5.06
C LEU A 78 7.23 -3.67 -4.28
N CYS A 79 6.94 -4.80 -4.91
CA CYS A 79 6.20 -5.90 -4.29
C CYS A 79 6.95 -6.50 -3.10
N ILE A 80 8.25 -6.77 -3.22
CA ILE A 80 9.03 -7.41 -2.14
C ILE A 80 9.35 -6.48 -0.96
N LYS A 81 9.18 -5.16 -1.12
CA LYS A 81 9.33 -4.16 -0.05
C LYS A 81 7.98 -3.49 0.22
N SER A 82 6.97 -4.29 0.49
CA SER A 82 5.61 -3.81 0.74
C SER A 82 4.84 -4.66 1.74
N LYS A 83 3.75 -4.09 2.26
CA LYS A 83 2.67 -4.82 2.94
C LYS A 83 1.35 -4.62 2.21
N SER A 84 0.64 -5.69 1.88
CA SER A 84 -0.71 -5.57 1.31
C SER A 84 -1.72 -5.33 2.42
N VAL A 85 -2.34 -4.15 2.41
CA VAL A 85 -3.31 -3.72 3.42
C VAL A 85 -4.67 -4.32 3.08
N ILE A 86 -5.34 -4.92 4.07
CA ILE A 86 -6.73 -5.36 3.95
C ILE A 86 -7.63 -4.12 4.03
N THR A 87 -8.43 -3.90 2.99
CA THR A 87 -9.31 -2.74 2.84
C THR A 87 -10.79 -3.11 2.86
N ASP A 88 -11.16 -4.29 3.33
CA ASP A 88 -12.55 -4.78 3.32
C ASP A 88 -13.55 -3.83 4.00
N SER A 89 -13.13 -3.20 5.08
CA SER A 89 -13.94 -2.23 5.84
C SER A 89 -13.56 -0.78 5.55
N LEU A 90 -12.65 -0.53 4.59
CA LEU A 90 -12.13 0.78 4.27
C LEU A 90 -12.74 1.28 2.97
N GLU A 91 -13.51 2.36 3.05
CA GLU A 91 -13.99 3.09 1.87
C GLU A 91 -12.83 3.90 1.29
N VAL A 92 -11.97 3.24 0.50
CA VAL A 92 -10.84 3.83 -0.21
C VAL A 92 -10.94 3.51 -1.70
N THR A 93 -10.23 4.27 -2.54
CA THR A 93 -10.09 3.95 -3.97
C THR A 93 -8.71 3.32 -4.20
N PRO A 94 -8.61 2.00 -4.43
CA PRO A 94 -7.34 1.35 -4.74
C PRO A 94 -6.76 1.89 -6.07
N LEU A 95 -5.51 2.32 -6.03
CA LEU A 95 -4.72 2.65 -7.22
C LEU A 95 -3.90 1.43 -7.66
N VAL A 96 -3.33 0.70 -6.70
CA VAL A 96 -2.63 -0.57 -6.91
C VAL A 96 -3.30 -1.63 -6.05
N ARG A 97 -4.22 -2.38 -6.63
CA ARG A 97 -4.88 -3.50 -5.97
C ARG A 97 -3.96 -4.71 -5.99
N VAL A 98 -3.95 -5.46 -4.89
CA VAL A 98 -3.33 -6.77 -4.82
C VAL A 98 -4.46 -7.81 -4.85
N ILE A 99 -4.33 -8.83 -5.70
CA ILE A 99 -5.30 -9.91 -5.76
C ILE A 99 -4.97 -10.87 -4.61
N ASP A 100 -5.86 -11.02 -3.65
CA ASP A 100 -5.68 -11.99 -2.58
C ASP A 100 -5.81 -13.43 -3.10
N ASN A 101 -5.36 -14.40 -2.30
CA ASN A 101 -5.62 -15.80 -2.60
C ASN A 101 -7.12 -16.12 -2.53
N PHE A 102 -7.51 -17.18 -3.23
CA PHE A 102 -8.90 -17.64 -3.35
C PHE A 102 -9.50 -18.22 -2.04
N VAL A 103 -8.72 -18.40 -0.97
CA VAL A 103 -9.22 -18.91 0.32
C VAL A 103 -9.77 -17.77 1.17
N THR A 104 -9.04 -16.66 1.26
CA THR A 104 -9.43 -15.50 2.09
C THR A 104 -10.15 -14.42 1.28
N ASN A 105 -9.76 -14.21 0.02
CA ASN A 105 -10.41 -13.30 -0.93
C ASN A 105 -10.67 -11.88 -0.37
N HIS A 106 -9.74 -11.36 0.42
CA HIS A 106 -9.78 -10.00 0.92
C HIS A 106 -9.62 -8.99 -0.22
N ASN A 107 -10.20 -7.81 -0.06
CA ASN A 107 -9.80 -6.64 -0.82
C ASN A 107 -8.46 -6.16 -0.28
N LEU A 108 -7.41 -6.23 -1.11
CA LEU A 108 -6.07 -5.81 -0.73
C LEU A 108 -5.61 -4.64 -1.58
N SER A 109 -4.88 -3.70 -0.98
CA SER A 109 -4.29 -2.57 -1.69
C SER A 109 -2.89 -2.25 -1.19
N ASN A 110 -1.99 -1.95 -2.12
CA ASN A 110 -0.66 -1.43 -1.82
C ASN A 110 -0.60 0.11 -1.92
N VAL A 111 -1.41 0.69 -2.81
CA VAL A 111 -1.54 2.14 -2.97
C VAL A 111 -3.01 2.48 -3.13
N PHE A 112 -3.53 3.44 -2.37
CA PHE A 112 -4.89 3.92 -2.51
C PHE A 112 -4.97 5.42 -2.28
N GLU A 113 -6.02 6.04 -2.79
CA GLU A 113 -6.38 7.42 -2.51
C GLU A 113 -7.66 7.53 -1.69
N VAL A 114 -7.74 8.57 -0.85
CA VAL A 114 -8.88 8.78 0.06
C VAL A 114 -8.88 10.21 0.62
N LYS A 115 -10.04 10.71 1.03
CA LYS A 115 -10.17 11.91 1.87
C LYS A 115 -10.07 11.56 3.35
N VAL A 116 -9.30 12.34 4.10
CA VAL A 116 -9.19 12.20 5.57
C VAL A 116 -9.28 13.60 6.18
N GLY A 117 -10.29 13.82 7.02
CA GLY A 117 -10.60 15.16 7.53
C GLY A 117 -10.92 16.13 6.39
N SER A 118 -10.29 17.31 6.40
CA SER A 118 -10.44 18.32 5.34
C SER A 118 -9.47 18.10 4.16
N GLY A 119 -8.53 17.16 4.26
CA GLY A 119 -7.46 16.93 3.30
C GLY A 119 -7.68 15.71 2.41
N SER A 120 -6.73 15.50 1.51
CA SER A 120 -6.69 14.36 0.58
C SER A 120 -5.38 13.60 0.74
N LEU A 121 -5.45 12.28 0.68
CA LEU A 121 -4.36 11.37 0.99
C LEU A 121 -4.15 10.41 -0.18
N ILE A 122 -2.90 10.21 -0.57
CA ILE A 122 -2.43 8.95 -1.14
C ILE A 122 -1.67 8.22 -0.04
N PHE A 123 -2.05 6.98 0.22
CA PHE A 123 -1.33 6.08 1.09
C PHE A 123 -0.57 5.05 0.25
N SER A 124 0.70 4.82 0.56
CA SER A 124 1.52 3.76 -0.03
C SER A 124 2.08 2.88 1.06
N SER A 125 1.78 1.59 1.03
CA SER A 125 2.42 0.56 1.85
C SER A 125 3.63 -0.09 1.18
N THR A 126 4.01 0.40 -0.01
CA THR A 126 5.24 0.02 -0.70
C THR A 126 6.33 1.02 -0.41
N ASP A 127 7.55 0.57 -0.11
CA ASP A 127 8.68 1.46 0.15
C ASP A 127 9.06 2.27 -1.10
N ILE A 128 8.67 3.54 -1.09
CA ILE A 128 9.04 4.55 -2.09
C ILE A 128 9.86 5.69 -1.46
N THR A 129 10.53 5.41 -0.34
CA THR A 129 11.31 6.37 0.45
C THR A 129 12.79 6.05 0.44
N ASN A 130 13.17 4.80 0.67
CA ASN A 130 14.54 4.43 0.97
C ASN A 130 15.35 4.04 -0.27
N ASN A 131 16.62 4.43 -0.30
CA ASN A 131 17.62 4.05 -1.32
C ASN A 131 17.15 4.29 -2.77
N LEU A 132 16.45 5.40 -3.00
CA LEU A 132 15.84 5.72 -4.30
C LEU A 132 16.83 5.87 -5.45
N LYS A 133 18.13 6.11 -5.17
CA LYS A 133 19.18 6.15 -6.19
C LYS A 133 19.28 4.80 -6.92
N ASP A 134 19.21 3.72 -6.15
CA ASP A 134 19.43 2.34 -6.64
C ASP A 134 18.11 1.60 -6.94
N ARG A 135 16.97 2.25 -6.66
CA ARG A 135 15.62 1.68 -6.83
C ARG A 135 14.82 2.52 -7.84
N PRO A 136 15.05 2.35 -9.15
CA PRO A 136 14.42 3.18 -10.19
C PRO A 136 12.89 3.06 -10.21
N GLY A 137 12.33 1.86 -9.99
CA GLY A 137 10.88 1.67 -9.91
C GLY A 137 10.25 2.47 -8.76
N ALA A 138 10.82 2.39 -7.56
CA ALA A 138 10.39 3.17 -6.40
C ALA A 138 10.50 4.68 -6.61
N ARG A 139 11.61 5.14 -7.19
CA ARG A 139 11.82 6.55 -7.51
C ARG A 139 10.78 7.05 -8.52
N GLN A 140 10.53 6.28 -9.57
CA GLN A 140 9.60 6.66 -10.63
C GLN A 140 8.14 6.63 -10.16
N LEU A 141 7.75 5.60 -9.40
CA LEU A 141 6.39 5.52 -8.84
C LEU A 141 6.12 6.71 -7.92
N ARG A 142 7.07 7.07 -7.04
CA ARG A 142 6.95 8.27 -6.20
C ARG A 142 6.77 9.54 -7.02
N HIS A 143 7.54 9.70 -8.09
CA HIS A 143 7.43 10.86 -8.97
C HIS A 143 6.04 10.92 -9.62
N SER A 144 5.57 9.83 -10.19
CA SER A 144 4.25 9.74 -10.83
C SER A 144 3.10 10.05 -9.87
N LEU A 145 3.15 9.51 -8.64
CA LEU A 145 2.14 9.80 -7.62
C LEU A 145 2.14 11.28 -7.19
N LEU A 146 3.32 11.89 -7.05
CA LEU A 146 3.42 13.32 -6.71
C LEU A 146 2.88 14.21 -7.83
N ASN A 147 3.24 13.93 -9.09
CA ASN A 147 2.72 14.68 -10.24
C ASN A 147 1.20 14.55 -10.35
N TYR A 148 0.67 13.34 -10.13
CA TYR A 148 -0.77 13.13 -10.08
C TYR A 148 -1.43 13.98 -8.99
N MET A 149 -0.88 14.02 -7.78
CA MET A 149 -1.41 14.85 -6.70
C MET A 149 -1.36 16.35 -7.01
N GLU A 150 -0.39 16.82 -7.79
CA GLU A 150 -0.30 18.22 -8.22
C GLU A 150 -1.33 18.58 -9.30
N SER A 151 -1.87 17.59 -10.01
CA SER A 151 -2.89 17.79 -11.04
C SER A 151 -4.30 18.05 -10.49
N ASP A 152 -5.17 18.57 -11.36
CA ASP A 152 -6.60 18.72 -11.10
C ASP A 152 -7.36 17.37 -11.14
N ALA A 153 -6.73 16.30 -11.63
CA ALA A 153 -7.32 14.97 -11.65
C ALA A 153 -7.34 14.31 -10.26
N PHE A 154 -6.50 14.76 -9.32
CA PHE A 154 -6.47 14.22 -7.96
C PHE A 154 -7.67 14.73 -7.14
N VAL A 155 -8.79 14.02 -7.28
CA VAL A 155 -10.06 14.32 -6.60
C VAL A 155 -10.60 13.04 -5.93
N PRO A 156 -10.02 12.59 -4.80
CA PRO A 156 -10.46 11.35 -4.16
C PRO A 156 -11.94 11.40 -3.81
N SER A 157 -12.68 10.37 -4.18
CA SER A 157 -14.14 10.33 -4.03
C SER A 157 -14.60 9.75 -2.70
N LYS A 158 -13.80 8.85 -2.11
CA LYS A 158 -14.08 8.17 -0.85
C LYS A 158 -13.46 8.87 0.36
N SER A 159 -13.96 8.58 1.56
CA SER A 159 -13.46 9.16 2.80
C SER A 159 -13.42 8.14 3.93
N ILE A 160 -12.38 8.23 4.76
CA ILE A 160 -12.23 7.47 6.01
C ILE A 160 -11.90 8.41 7.15
N ARG A 161 -11.99 7.93 8.39
CA ARG A 161 -11.59 8.67 9.57
C ARG A 161 -10.10 8.45 9.87
N ILE A 162 -9.53 9.30 10.73
CA ILE A 162 -8.12 9.17 11.11
C ILE A 162 -7.84 7.87 11.86
N GLU A 163 -8.79 7.40 12.67
CA GLU A 163 -8.66 6.16 13.44
C GLU A 163 -8.53 4.95 12.51
N ASP A 164 -9.16 5.00 11.33
CA ASP A 164 -9.07 3.93 10.33
C ASP A 164 -7.64 3.87 9.75
N LEU A 165 -6.99 5.03 9.55
CA LEU A 165 -5.59 5.13 9.13
C LEU A 165 -4.61 4.68 10.22
N GLU A 166 -4.84 5.07 11.47
CA GLU A 166 -4.06 4.61 12.63
C GLU A 166 -4.14 3.10 12.81
N ASN A 167 -5.32 2.52 12.57
CA ASN A 167 -5.54 1.08 12.66
C ASN A 167 -4.73 0.27 11.63
N ILE A 168 -4.30 0.89 10.52
CA ILE A 168 -3.42 0.24 9.53
C ILE A 168 -2.01 0.00 10.10
N LEU A 169 -1.56 0.74 11.11
CA LEU A 169 -0.22 0.55 11.69
C LEU A 169 -0.23 -0.42 12.88
N ILE A 170 0.90 -1.11 13.07
CA ILE A 170 1.15 -1.99 14.22
C ILE A 170 1.40 -1.10 15.45
N ASN A 171 0.55 -1.25 16.46
CA ASN A 171 0.82 -0.69 17.78
C ASN A 171 2.00 -1.45 18.40
N LYS A 172 3.03 -0.73 18.86
CA LYS A 172 4.26 -1.29 19.49
C LYS A 172 4.03 -2.31 20.63
N ASN A 173 2.80 -2.50 21.09
CA ASN A 173 2.44 -3.36 22.22
C ASN A 173 1.92 -4.76 21.81
N LYS A 174 1.93 -5.15 20.54
CA LYS A 174 1.59 -6.53 20.14
C LYS A 174 2.87 -7.32 19.87
N SER A 175 3.12 -8.32 20.72
CA SER A 175 4.33 -9.14 20.75
C SER A 175 4.71 -9.64 19.37
N ILE A 176 6.00 -9.54 19.09
CA ILE A 176 6.65 -10.25 17.98
C ILE A 176 6.43 -11.73 18.24
N PHE A 177 5.89 -12.43 17.24
CA PHE A 177 5.70 -13.87 17.25
C PHE A 177 7.01 -14.55 17.70
N SER A 178 6.98 -15.27 18.82
CA SER A 178 8.11 -16.05 19.32
C SER A 178 8.00 -17.47 18.77
N ALA A 179 9.09 -18.04 18.27
CA ALA A 179 9.14 -19.44 17.86
C ALA A 179 8.91 -20.42 19.03
N GLU A 180 8.85 -19.93 20.27
CA GLU A 180 8.52 -20.71 21.47
C GLU A 180 7.03 -21.09 21.56
N ASP A 181 6.14 -20.45 20.78
CA ASP A 181 4.69 -20.71 20.78
C ASP A 181 4.31 -22.02 20.05
N ILE A 182 5.26 -22.75 19.47
CA ILE A 182 5.03 -24.02 18.75
C ILE A 182 5.14 -25.23 19.69
N TYR A 183 5.73 -25.08 20.89
CA TYR A 183 6.02 -26.19 21.80
C TYR A 183 5.36 -26.10 23.18
N ASN A 184 4.34 -25.25 23.35
CA ASN A 184 3.52 -25.21 24.57
C ASN A 184 2.04 -25.42 24.26
#